data_AF-A0A377YX43-F1
#
_entry.id   AF-A0A377YX43-F1
#
_cell.length_a   1.000
_cell.length_b   1.000
_cell.length_c   1.000
_cell.angle_alpha   90.00
_cell.angle_beta   90.00
_cell.angle_gamma   90.00
#
_symmetry.space_group_name_H-M   'P 1'
#
loop_
_entity.id
_entity.type
_entity.pdbx_description
1 polymer ?
#
loop_
_entity_poly.entity_id
_entity_poly.type
_entity_poly.pdbx_seq_one_letter_code
_entity_poly.pdbx_strand_id
1 'polypeptide(L)'
;MEMDTEAIDALEQTYWTPNGEYFDFATGDSISALEMLQKIAAAGKSYFLLNTQSVASVGREGVKPWTGAITPHEMVSEMQTDFVTVTDDDYDGVDVTYINGSTWAEETVQCRLPGNPTPLKIEAYRADGVGNPDHAYQIGMRRLKKYQLQRMTHKTTTELDALCYNVGDRIVLTDDIPGSNTISCLIESMTTAGGVTTFDVSEPLDWTFANPRVYLRYQDGKASRLFEASPTGDNYQVSVPYQSEFADILLDDPIIEPPRLIFCSSESDLYHAIVSEIVPQDDGTCEITARQYRAEFYDYDDATYPGDVA
;
A
#
# COMPACT_ATOMS: atom_id res chain seq x y z
N MET A 1 -14.35 -0.30 -23.11
CA MET A 1 -13.51 -0.32 -21.91
C MET A 1 -12.27 -1.09 -22.31
N GLU A 2 -11.13 -0.41 -22.31
CA GLU A 2 -9.83 -1.04 -22.52
C GLU A 2 -9.44 -1.78 -21.23
N MET A 3 -8.81 -2.95 -21.35
CA MET A 3 -8.39 -3.76 -20.21
C MET A 3 -6.86 -3.86 -20.19
N ASP A 4 -6.31 -3.71 -19.00
CA ASP A 4 -4.90 -3.89 -18.70
C ASP A 4 -4.60 -5.39 -18.61
N THR A 5 -4.42 -6.01 -19.78
CA THR A 5 -4.21 -7.46 -19.87
C THR A 5 -2.90 -7.88 -19.22
N GLU A 6 -1.89 -7.00 -19.16
CA GLU A 6 -0.61 -7.31 -18.54
C GLU A 6 -0.75 -7.49 -17.02
N ALA A 7 -1.41 -6.55 -16.34
CA ALA A 7 -1.67 -6.68 -14.91
C ALA A 7 -2.56 -7.89 -14.58
N ILE A 8 -3.58 -8.15 -15.42
CA ILE A 8 -4.47 -9.30 -15.26
C ILE A 8 -3.70 -10.61 -15.42
N ASP A 9 -2.93 -10.77 -16.51
CA ASP A 9 -2.15 -11.98 -16.78
C ASP A 9 -1.08 -12.21 -15.71
N ALA A 10 -0.47 -11.13 -15.19
CA ALA A 10 0.50 -11.22 -14.10
C ALA A 10 -0.13 -11.77 -12.81
N LEU A 11 -1.33 -11.30 -12.43
CA LEU A 11 -2.03 -11.83 -11.25
C LEU A 11 -2.54 -13.25 -11.47
N GLU A 12 -3.08 -13.55 -12.65
CA GLU A 12 -3.54 -14.88 -13.03
C GLU A 12 -2.43 -15.93 -12.90
N GLN A 13 -1.25 -15.63 -13.46
CA GLN A 13 -0.11 -16.56 -13.48
C GLN A 13 0.62 -16.66 -12.13
N THR A 14 0.66 -15.58 -11.35
CA THR A 14 1.45 -15.52 -10.11
C THR A 14 0.64 -15.95 -8.90
N TYR A 15 -0.66 -15.63 -8.86
CA TYR A 15 -1.50 -15.79 -7.68
C TYR A 15 -2.75 -16.62 -7.94
N TRP A 16 -3.62 -16.23 -8.88
CA TRP A 16 -4.97 -16.79 -8.94
C TRP A 16 -4.99 -18.29 -9.25
N THR A 17 -4.42 -18.70 -10.39
CA THR A 17 -4.35 -20.12 -10.76
C THR A 17 -3.48 -20.94 -9.81
N PRO A 18 -2.24 -20.52 -9.46
CA PRO A 18 -1.38 -21.29 -8.55
C PRO A 18 -1.97 -21.54 -7.16
N ASN A 19 -2.73 -20.58 -6.63
CA ASN A 19 -3.31 -20.68 -5.29
C ASN A 19 -4.75 -21.22 -5.29
N GLY A 20 -5.30 -21.56 -6.47
CA GLY A 20 -6.68 -22.04 -6.59
C GLY A 20 -7.73 -20.97 -6.22
N GLU A 21 -7.41 -19.70 -6.41
CA GLU A 21 -8.28 -18.56 -6.12
C GLU A 21 -9.25 -18.33 -7.29
N TYR A 22 -10.19 -19.26 -7.47
CA TYR A 22 -11.16 -19.23 -8.56
C TYR A 22 -12.42 -18.43 -8.22
N PHE A 23 -13.15 -18.03 -9.26
CA PHE A 23 -14.47 -17.40 -9.17
C PHE A 23 -15.55 -18.34 -9.72
N ASP A 24 -16.44 -18.81 -8.84
CA ASP A 24 -17.61 -19.63 -9.21
C ASP A 24 -18.90 -18.99 -8.69
N PHE A 25 -19.67 -18.37 -9.61
CA PHE A 25 -20.82 -17.56 -9.26
C PHE A 25 -22.01 -17.85 -10.17
N ALA A 26 -23.11 -18.31 -9.56
CA ALA A 26 -24.39 -18.45 -10.25
C ALA A 26 -25.10 -17.08 -10.33
N THR A 27 -25.16 -16.53 -11.53
CA THR A 27 -25.94 -15.31 -11.82
C THR A 27 -27.41 -15.65 -12.06
N GLY A 28 -28.32 -14.95 -11.38
CA GLY A 28 -29.77 -15.07 -11.56
C GLY A 28 -30.44 -13.76 -12.02
N ASP A 29 -30.02 -12.63 -11.45
CA ASP A 29 -30.52 -11.29 -11.77
C ASP A 29 -29.52 -10.48 -12.60
N SER A 30 -29.98 -9.38 -13.20
CA SER A 30 -29.11 -8.45 -13.93
C SER A 30 -28.18 -7.70 -12.96
N ILE A 31 -26.90 -8.01 -13.01
CA ILE A 31 -25.82 -7.31 -12.31
C ILE A 31 -24.99 -6.47 -13.28
N SER A 32 -24.45 -5.34 -12.82
CA SER A 32 -23.61 -4.50 -13.68
C SER A 32 -22.27 -5.16 -13.97
N ALA A 33 -21.66 -4.83 -15.11
CA ALA A 33 -20.33 -5.35 -15.46
C ALA A 33 -19.27 -4.93 -14.42
N LEU A 34 -19.34 -3.70 -13.90
CA LEU A 34 -18.42 -3.21 -12.86
C LEU A 34 -18.55 -4.04 -11.58
N GLU A 35 -19.78 -4.27 -11.13
CA GLU A 35 -20.03 -5.08 -9.94
C GLU A 35 -19.52 -6.52 -10.13
N MET A 36 -19.72 -7.10 -11.31
CA MET A 36 -19.19 -8.43 -11.62
C MET A 36 -17.65 -8.45 -11.57
N LEU A 37 -16.97 -7.47 -12.17
CA LEU A 37 -15.51 -7.37 -12.16
C LEU A 37 -14.97 -7.20 -10.73
N GLN A 38 -15.65 -6.41 -9.90
CA GLN A 38 -15.32 -6.27 -8.48
C GLN A 38 -15.46 -7.60 -7.72
N LYS A 39 -16.54 -8.36 -7.97
CA LYS A 39 -16.72 -9.69 -7.36
C LYS A 39 -15.65 -10.69 -7.82
N ILE A 40 -15.32 -10.72 -9.11
CA ILE A 40 -14.26 -11.58 -9.67
C ILE A 40 -12.92 -11.27 -9.01
N ALA A 41 -12.52 -9.98 -8.98
CA ALA A 41 -11.26 -9.58 -8.38
C ALA A 41 -11.23 -9.88 -6.87
N ALA A 42 -12.32 -9.60 -6.14
CA ALA A 42 -12.42 -9.85 -4.71
C ALA A 42 -12.29 -11.35 -4.37
N ALA A 43 -12.88 -12.23 -5.18
CA ALA A 43 -12.69 -13.66 -5.03
C ALA A 43 -11.23 -14.06 -5.24
N GLY A 44 -10.50 -13.45 -6.16
CA GLY A 44 -9.05 -13.62 -6.33
C GLY A 44 -8.18 -12.87 -5.32
N LYS A 45 -8.66 -12.61 -4.09
CA LYS A 45 -8.10 -11.69 -3.07
C LYS A 45 -7.43 -10.42 -3.65
N SER A 46 -8.07 -9.85 -4.66
CA SER A 46 -7.60 -8.70 -5.44
C SER A 46 -8.69 -7.64 -5.46
N TYR A 47 -8.41 -6.50 -6.06
CA TYR A 47 -9.39 -5.43 -6.24
C TYR A 47 -9.38 -4.96 -7.69
N PHE A 48 -10.56 -4.59 -8.17
CA PHE A 48 -10.71 -3.93 -9.46
C PHE A 48 -10.40 -2.44 -9.30
N LEU A 49 -9.73 -1.86 -10.29
CA LEU A 49 -9.50 -0.42 -10.36
C LEU A 49 -9.57 0.07 -11.81
N LEU A 50 -9.85 1.36 -11.96
CA LEU A 50 -9.43 2.11 -13.14
C LEU A 50 -8.08 2.73 -12.78
N ASN A 51 -7.04 2.41 -13.56
CA ASN A 51 -5.73 3.00 -13.31
C ASN A 51 -5.73 4.49 -13.71
N THR A 52 -4.62 5.20 -13.47
CA THR A 52 -4.49 6.63 -13.80
C THR A 52 -4.62 6.94 -15.29
N GLN A 53 -4.50 5.94 -16.16
CA GLN A 53 -4.75 6.02 -17.61
C GLN A 53 -6.22 5.72 -17.99
N SER A 54 -7.11 5.56 -17.00
CA SER A 54 -8.51 5.16 -17.17
C SER A 54 -8.71 3.79 -17.83
N VAL A 55 -7.73 2.90 -17.72
CA VAL A 55 -7.80 1.52 -18.20
C VAL A 55 -8.27 0.60 -17.07
N ALA A 56 -9.15 -0.35 -17.39
CA ALA A 56 -9.66 -1.32 -16.42
C ALA A 56 -8.57 -2.33 -16.05
N SER A 57 -8.18 -2.35 -14.79
CA SER A 57 -7.06 -3.14 -14.28
C SER A 57 -7.43 -3.82 -12.95
N VAL A 58 -6.47 -4.57 -12.41
CA VAL A 58 -6.59 -5.31 -11.15
C VAL A 58 -5.35 -5.09 -10.31
N GLY A 59 -5.52 -5.04 -8.99
CA GLY A 59 -4.42 -4.98 -8.04
C GLY A 59 -4.55 -6.06 -6.99
N ARG A 60 -3.43 -6.62 -6.55
CA ARG A 60 -3.41 -7.63 -5.50
C ARG A 60 -3.52 -6.99 -4.13
N GLU A 61 -4.38 -7.53 -3.27
CA GLU A 61 -4.23 -7.31 -1.83
C GLU A 61 -3.22 -8.32 -1.26
N GLY A 62 -2.26 -7.84 -0.47
CA GLY A 62 -1.23 -8.69 0.12
C GLY A 62 -0.07 -7.87 0.65
N VAL A 63 0.94 -8.56 1.19
CA VAL A 63 2.23 -7.94 1.48
C VAL A 63 2.84 -7.44 0.17
N LYS A 64 3.05 -6.14 0.05
CA LYS A 64 3.62 -5.51 -1.14
C LYS A 64 4.74 -4.53 -0.76
N PRO A 65 5.79 -4.40 -1.59
CA PRO A 65 6.76 -3.34 -1.42
C PRO A 65 6.07 -1.98 -1.57
N TRP A 66 6.70 -0.93 -1.06
CA TRP A 66 6.25 0.42 -1.39
C TRP A 66 6.58 0.73 -2.86
N THR A 67 5.63 1.36 -3.54
CA THR A 67 5.74 1.79 -4.93
C THR A 67 6.47 3.14 -5.00
N GLY A 68 6.14 4.06 -4.11
CA GLY A 68 6.61 5.45 -4.16
C GLY A 68 6.49 6.17 -2.82
N ALA A 69 6.67 7.49 -2.87
CA ALA A 69 6.58 8.33 -1.69
C ALA A 69 5.94 9.69 -1.97
N ILE A 70 5.34 10.29 -0.94
CA ILE A 70 4.92 11.69 -0.93
C ILE A 70 5.54 12.33 0.29
N THR A 71 6.39 13.31 0.04
CA THR A 71 7.11 14.07 1.05
C THR A 71 6.60 15.51 1.10
N PRO A 72 7.00 16.32 2.09
CA PRO A 72 6.64 17.74 2.13
C PRO A 72 6.96 18.53 0.85
N HIS A 73 7.92 18.08 0.02
CA HIS A 73 8.24 18.73 -1.26
C HIS A 73 7.17 18.50 -2.35
N GLU A 74 6.32 17.47 -2.22
CA GLU A 74 5.20 17.19 -3.14
C GLU A 74 3.88 17.79 -2.63
N MET A 75 3.83 18.16 -1.35
CA MET A 75 2.61 18.59 -0.69
C MET A 75 2.37 20.09 -0.87
N VAL A 76 1.22 20.45 -1.44
CA VAL A 76 0.76 21.85 -1.51
C VAL A 76 -0.13 22.23 -0.33
N SER A 77 -0.53 21.25 0.48
CA SER A 77 -1.25 21.43 1.74
C SER A 77 -0.66 20.55 2.83
N GLU A 78 -0.71 21.01 4.08
CA GLU A 78 -0.25 20.22 5.23
C GLU A 78 -0.97 18.86 5.27
N MET A 79 -0.20 17.79 5.52
CA MET A 79 -0.78 16.46 5.66
C MET A 79 -1.61 16.38 6.94
N GLN A 80 -2.88 16.01 6.78
CA GLN A 80 -3.80 15.73 7.87
C GLN A 80 -3.78 14.23 8.17
N THR A 81 -3.64 13.87 9.45
CA THR A 81 -3.72 12.49 9.90
C THR A 81 -4.89 12.32 10.87
N ASP A 82 -5.93 11.63 10.42
CA ASP A 82 -7.03 11.21 11.26
C ASP A 82 -6.68 9.87 11.93
N PHE A 83 -6.90 9.77 13.23
CA PHE A 83 -6.76 8.52 13.97
C PHE A 83 -8.07 8.12 14.63
N VAL A 84 -8.36 6.81 14.62
CA VAL A 84 -9.52 6.23 15.30
C VAL A 84 -9.06 5.37 16.46
N THR A 85 -9.55 5.67 17.66
CA THR A 85 -9.28 4.86 18.86
C THR A 85 -10.05 3.55 18.84
N VAL A 86 -9.54 2.54 19.55
CA VAL A 86 -10.29 1.29 19.75
C VAL A 86 -11.54 1.57 20.59
N THR A 87 -12.69 1.06 20.17
CA THR A 87 -13.97 1.19 20.87
C THR A 87 -14.73 -0.14 20.86
N ASP A 88 -15.71 -0.28 21.74
CA ASP A 88 -16.60 -1.45 21.79
C ASP A 88 -17.50 -1.56 20.52
N ASP A 89 -17.54 -0.50 19.72
CA ASP A 89 -18.23 -0.47 18.42
C ASP A 89 -17.37 -1.00 17.27
N ASP A 90 -16.11 -1.36 17.50
CA ASP A 90 -15.28 -1.97 16.46
C ASP A 90 -15.67 -3.44 16.25
N TYR A 91 -15.58 -3.91 15.00
CA TYR A 91 -15.69 -5.34 14.74
C TYR A 91 -14.49 -6.08 15.32
N ASP A 92 -14.77 -7.07 16.15
CA ASP A 92 -13.78 -7.95 16.77
C ASP A 92 -13.93 -9.41 16.33
N GLY A 93 -14.87 -9.68 15.42
CA GLY A 93 -15.00 -10.89 14.61
C GLY A 93 -15.59 -10.62 13.24
N VAL A 94 -15.40 -11.56 12.30
CA VAL A 94 -16.04 -11.53 10.98
C VAL A 94 -16.62 -12.91 10.69
N ASP A 95 -17.85 -12.97 10.22
CA ASP A 95 -18.48 -14.19 9.72
C ASP A 95 -18.60 -14.09 8.21
N VAL A 96 -17.95 -15.01 7.50
CA VAL A 96 -17.92 -15.01 6.04
C VAL A 96 -18.83 -16.10 5.51
N THR A 97 -19.94 -15.68 4.90
CA THR A 97 -20.84 -16.58 4.18
C THR A 97 -20.35 -16.77 2.74
N TYR A 98 -20.28 -18.03 2.31
CA TYR A 98 -19.85 -18.44 0.97
C TYR A 98 -20.69 -19.62 0.47
N ILE A 99 -20.60 -19.95 -0.83
CA ILE A 99 -21.24 -21.14 -1.39
C ILE A 99 -20.16 -22.19 -1.57
N ASN A 100 -20.25 -23.32 -0.87
CA ASN A 100 -19.26 -24.37 -0.96
C ASN A 100 -19.26 -25.01 -2.36
N GLY A 101 -18.13 -24.98 -3.05
CA GLY A 101 -18.02 -25.44 -4.44
C GLY A 101 -18.20 -26.95 -4.62
N SER A 102 -18.16 -27.74 -3.54
CA SER A 102 -18.41 -29.19 -3.58
C SER A 102 -19.86 -29.54 -3.25
N THR A 103 -20.45 -28.90 -2.24
CA THR A 103 -21.79 -29.24 -1.74
C THR A 103 -22.90 -28.36 -2.33
N TRP A 104 -22.54 -27.21 -2.90
CA TRP A 104 -23.45 -26.15 -3.33
C TRP A 104 -24.33 -25.59 -2.22
N ALA A 105 -23.95 -25.84 -0.95
CA ALA A 105 -24.63 -25.30 0.20
C ALA A 105 -24.04 -23.95 0.58
N GLU A 106 -24.89 -23.07 1.10
CA GLU A 106 -24.43 -21.86 1.77
C GLU A 106 -23.87 -22.25 3.14
N GLU A 107 -22.62 -21.85 3.39
CA GLU A 107 -21.88 -22.15 4.61
C GLU A 107 -21.26 -20.85 5.15
N THR A 108 -21.01 -20.81 6.45
CA THR A 108 -20.41 -19.64 7.12
C THR A 108 -19.15 -20.04 7.84
N VAL A 109 -18.09 -19.28 7.61
CA VAL A 109 -16.78 -19.42 8.25
C VAL A 109 -16.63 -18.35 9.32
N GLN A 110 -16.32 -18.76 10.55
CA GLN A 110 -16.03 -17.85 11.65
C GLN A 110 -14.56 -17.41 11.65
N CYS A 111 -14.33 -16.13 11.41
CA CYS A 111 -13.00 -15.52 11.50
C CYS A 111 -12.84 -14.93 12.92
N ARG A 112 -11.98 -15.57 13.71
CA ARG A 112 -11.74 -15.28 15.13
C ARG A 112 -10.25 -15.23 15.40
N LEU A 113 -9.85 -14.42 16.38
CA LEU A 113 -8.47 -14.39 16.84
C LEU A 113 -8.29 -15.33 18.02
N PRO A 114 -7.11 -15.95 18.20
CA PRO A 114 -6.86 -16.86 19.30
C PRO A 114 -7.15 -16.28 20.70
N GLY A 115 -6.97 -14.95 20.87
CA GLY A 115 -7.27 -14.25 22.12
C GLY A 115 -8.71 -13.77 22.29
N ASN A 116 -9.57 -13.90 21.27
CA ASN A 116 -10.97 -13.47 21.30
C ASN A 116 -11.87 -14.48 20.55
N PRO A 117 -12.14 -15.67 21.15
CA PRO A 117 -13.00 -16.69 20.54
C PRO A 117 -14.48 -16.26 20.45
N THR A 118 -14.94 -15.40 21.36
CA THR A 118 -16.34 -14.97 21.49
C THR A 118 -16.44 -13.45 21.31
N PRO A 119 -16.38 -12.96 20.05
CA PRO A 119 -16.41 -11.54 19.74
C PRO A 119 -17.73 -10.89 20.15
N LEU A 120 -17.66 -9.63 20.53
CA LEU A 120 -18.82 -8.82 20.91
C LEU A 120 -19.57 -8.28 19.69
N LYS A 121 -18.85 -7.94 18.62
CA LYS A 121 -19.40 -7.36 17.40
C LYS A 121 -18.81 -8.05 16.17
N ILE A 122 -19.70 -8.71 15.43
CA ILE A 122 -19.34 -9.54 14.28
C ILE A 122 -19.79 -8.85 12.99
N GLU A 123 -18.88 -8.67 12.04
CA GLU A 123 -19.24 -8.29 10.67
C GLU A 123 -19.85 -9.52 9.97
N ALA A 124 -21.05 -9.38 9.41
CA ALA A 124 -21.59 -10.38 8.48
C ALA A 124 -21.14 -10.02 7.06
N TYR A 125 -20.21 -10.79 6.50
CA TYR A 125 -19.64 -10.58 5.17
C TYR A 125 -20.02 -11.72 4.23
N ARG A 126 -20.28 -11.41 2.95
CA ARG A 126 -20.53 -12.41 1.91
C ARG A 126 -19.40 -12.41 0.89
N ALA A 127 -18.75 -13.56 0.74
CA ALA A 127 -17.69 -13.78 -0.25
C ALA A 127 -18.27 -14.42 -1.51
N ASP A 128 -18.89 -13.60 -2.37
CA ASP A 128 -19.47 -14.07 -3.64
C ASP A 128 -18.39 -14.64 -4.57
N GLY A 129 -18.66 -15.80 -5.15
CA GLY A 129 -17.73 -16.45 -6.09
C GLY A 129 -16.67 -17.32 -5.43
N VAL A 130 -16.52 -17.27 -4.10
CA VAL A 130 -15.54 -18.05 -3.36
C VAL A 130 -16.15 -19.40 -2.99
N GLY A 131 -15.51 -20.49 -3.45
CA GLY A 131 -15.99 -21.87 -3.25
C GLY A 131 -15.30 -22.67 -2.14
N ASN A 132 -14.21 -22.13 -1.56
CA ASN A 132 -13.34 -22.85 -0.63
C ASN A 132 -13.40 -22.21 0.79
N PRO A 133 -13.59 -23.00 1.86
CA PRO A 133 -13.67 -22.49 3.24
C PRO A 133 -12.38 -21.81 3.71
N ASP A 134 -11.21 -22.35 3.39
CA ASP A 134 -9.91 -21.74 3.74
C ASP A 134 -9.78 -20.37 3.08
N HIS A 135 -10.24 -20.27 1.84
CA HIS A 135 -10.20 -19.02 1.11
C HIS A 135 -11.16 -17.97 1.70
N ALA A 136 -12.38 -18.37 2.03
CA ALA A 136 -13.33 -17.51 2.75
C ALA A 136 -12.76 -17.05 4.11
N TYR A 137 -12.09 -17.95 4.84
CA TYR A 137 -11.41 -17.66 6.11
C TYR A 137 -10.29 -16.63 5.94
N GLN A 138 -9.41 -16.80 4.95
CA GLN A 138 -8.31 -15.88 4.66
C GLN A 138 -8.83 -14.46 4.39
N ILE A 139 -9.87 -14.32 3.55
CA ILE A 139 -10.50 -13.02 3.27
C ILE A 139 -11.07 -12.41 4.54
N GLY A 140 -11.82 -13.18 5.34
CA GLY A 140 -12.43 -12.67 6.57
C GLY A 140 -11.40 -12.30 7.65
N MET A 141 -10.34 -13.09 7.84
CA MET A 141 -9.26 -12.77 8.77
C MET A 141 -8.51 -11.51 8.37
N ARG A 142 -8.31 -11.28 7.06
CA ARG A 142 -7.72 -10.03 6.57
C ARG A 142 -8.61 -8.82 6.89
N ARG A 143 -9.92 -8.93 6.69
CA ARG A 143 -10.88 -7.86 7.07
C ARG A 143 -10.82 -7.60 8.58
N LEU A 144 -10.84 -8.65 9.39
CA LEU A 144 -10.73 -8.55 10.85
C LEU A 144 -9.44 -7.83 11.27
N LYS A 145 -8.30 -8.21 10.69
CA LYS A 145 -7.01 -7.57 10.98
C LYS A 145 -7.00 -6.09 10.59
N LYS A 146 -7.64 -5.71 9.47
CA LYS A 146 -7.80 -4.29 9.10
C LYS A 146 -8.65 -3.53 10.11
N TYR A 147 -9.77 -4.08 10.59
CA TYR A 147 -10.57 -3.43 11.65
C TYR A 147 -9.78 -3.19 12.92
N GLN A 148 -8.91 -4.12 13.29
CA GLN A 148 -8.08 -3.96 14.49
C GLN A 148 -6.96 -2.97 14.33
N LEU A 149 -6.26 -3.03 13.19
CA LEU A 149 -4.93 -2.46 13.06
C LEU A 149 -4.86 -1.23 12.13
N GLN A 150 -5.83 -1.01 11.24
CA GLN A 150 -5.83 0.10 10.28
C GLN A 150 -6.54 1.34 10.86
N ARG A 151 -5.84 2.04 11.75
CA ARG A 151 -6.42 3.09 12.60
C ARG A 151 -6.09 4.51 12.16
N MET A 152 -5.20 4.69 11.20
CA MET A 152 -4.83 6.01 10.68
C MET A 152 -5.22 6.17 9.22
N THR A 153 -5.68 7.37 8.88
CA THR A 153 -5.91 7.83 7.52
C THR A 153 -5.17 9.14 7.33
N HIS A 154 -4.36 9.21 6.28
CA HIS A 154 -3.60 10.38 5.91
C HIS A 154 -4.22 11.02 4.68
N LYS A 155 -4.36 12.34 4.70
CA LYS A 155 -4.88 13.14 3.59
C LYS A 155 -3.96 14.32 3.34
N THR A 156 -3.63 14.56 2.08
CA THR A 156 -2.92 15.76 1.64
C THR A 156 -3.32 16.10 0.20
N THR A 157 -2.85 17.22 -0.29
CA THR A 157 -2.99 17.66 -1.67
C THR A 157 -1.60 17.78 -2.27
N THR A 158 -1.40 17.23 -3.47
CA THR A 158 -0.20 17.45 -4.28
C THR A 158 -0.55 18.29 -5.50
N GLU A 159 0.46 18.68 -6.30
CA GLU A 159 0.20 19.02 -7.70
C GLU A 159 -0.20 17.74 -8.47
N LEU A 160 0.57 17.35 -9.50
CA LEU A 160 0.29 16.15 -10.28
C LEU A 160 0.98 14.88 -9.75
N ASP A 161 1.81 14.99 -8.71
CA ASP A 161 2.60 13.87 -8.17
C ASP A 161 1.77 12.68 -7.71
N ALA A 162 0.57 12.89 -7.14
CA ALA A 162 -0.31 11.80 -6.74
C ALA A 162 -0.76 10.93 -7.92
N LEU A 163 -0.75 11.45 -9.16
CA LEU A 163 -1.11 10.70 -10.36
C LEU A 163 -0.02 9.70 -10.81
N CYS A 164 1.13 9.67 -10.12
CA CYS A 164 2.10 8.60 -10.27
C CYS A 164 1.64 7.28 -9.61
N TYR A 165 0.57 7.32 -8.82
CA TYR A 165 0.10 6.18 -8.02
C TYR A 165 -1.31 5.75 -8.39
N ASN A 166 -1.65 4.50 -8.08
CA ASN A 166 -2.98 3.94 -8.22
C ASN A 166 -3.58 3.58 -6.86
N VAL A 167 -4.91 3.45 -6.83
CA VAL A 167 -5.60 2.88 -5.66
C VAL A 167 -5.00 1.51 -5.33
N GLY A 168 -4.72 1.30 -4.05
CA GLY A 168 -4.14 0.11 -3.49
C GLY A 168 -2.61 -0.01 -3.57
N ASP A 169 -1.92 0.98 -4.18
CA ASP A 169 -0.46 1.08 -4.06
C ASP A 169 -0.06 1.35 -2.61
N ARG A 170 1.05 0.73 -2.17
CA ARG A 170 1.67 1.09 -0.90
C ARG A 170 2.62 2.25 -1.18
N ILE A 171 2.46 3.36 -0.47
CA ILE A 171 3.37 4.50 -0.54
C ILE A 171 3.92 4.81 0.86
N VAL A 172 5.05 5.52 0.86
CA VAL A 172 5.59 6.14 2.06
C VAL A 172 5.13 7.59 2.11
N LEU A 173 4.58 8.01 3.24
CA LEU A 173 4.32 9.42 3.52
C LEU A 173 5.32 9.90 4.58
N THR A 174 5.76 11.14 4.45
CA THR A 174 6.57 11.80 5.48
C THR A 174 6.02 13.19 5.78
N ASP A 175 6.30 13.66 6.99
CA ASP A 175 5.97 15.02 7.44
C ASP A 175 7.25 15.79 7.80
N ASP A 176 7.07 17.07 8.11
CA ASP A 176 8.08 17.97 8.65
C ASP A 176 7.83 18.30 10.14
N ILE A 177 7.05 17.46 10.83
CA ILE A 177 6.70 17.67 12.24
C ILE A 177 7.93 17.43 13.12
N PRO A 178 8.31 18.38 14.00
CA PRO A 178 9.41 18.18 14.92
C PRO A 178 9.26 16.89 15.74
N GLY A 179 10.24 15.98 15.64
CA GLY A 179 10.25 14.70 16.35
C GLY A 179 9.83 13.48 15.52
N SER A 180 9.41 13.66 14.26
CA SER A 180 9.16 12.54 13.33
C SER A 180 10.44 11.80 12.91
N ASN A 181 11.62 12.32 13.24
CA ASN A 181 12.93 11.77 12.86
C ASN A 181 13.06 11.53 11.35
N THR A 182 12.43 12.39 10.55
CA THR A 182 12.52 12.41 9.09
C THR A 182 12.94 13.78 8.61
N ILE A 183 13.82 13.82 7.60
CA ILE A 183 14.24 15.03 6.91
C ILE A 183 14.05 14.76 5.42
N SER A 184 13.18 15.54 4.77
CA SER A 184 12.99 15.46 3.32
C SER A 184 13.88 16.48 2.63
N CYS A 185 14.61 16.03 1.62
CA CYS A 185 15.56 16.85 0.89
C CYS A 185 15.40 16.73 -0.63
N LEU A 186 15.83 17.77 -1.34
CA LEU A 186 16.12 17.69 -2.77
C LEU A 186 17.55 17.21 -2.96
N ILE A 187 17.78 16.35 -3.96
CA ILE A 187 19.14 16.00 -4.39
C ILE A 187 19.59 17.06 -5.38
N GLU A 188 20.65 17.79 -5.04
CA GLU A 188 21.18 18.86 -5.87
C GLU A 188 22.28 18.36 -6.82
N SER A 189 23.03 17.35 -6.38
CA SER A 189 24.19 16.83 -7.08
C SER A 189 24.48 15.40 -6.62
N MET A 190 25.11 14.59 -7.48
CA MET A 190 25.61 13.28 -7.07
C MET A 190 26.93 12.95 -7.74
N THR A 191 27.80 12.23 -7.02
CA THR A 191 29.04 11.68 -7.56
C THR A 191 29.16 10.21 -7.19
N THR A 192 29.52 9.38 -8.17
CA THR A 192 29.74 7.93 -7.95
C THR A 192 31.21 7.59 -8.13
N ALA A 193 31.82 7.01 -7.10
CA ALA A 193 33.21 6.54 -7.14
C ALA A 193 33.38 5.32 -6.23
N GLY A 194 34.16 4.33 -6.67
CA GLY A 194 34.52 3.17 -5.83
C GLY A 194 33.34 2.32 -5.36
N GLY A 195 32.23 2.29 -6.11
CA GLY A 195 31.01 1.53 -5.75
C GLY A 195 30.11 2.23 -4.73
N VAL A 196 30.35 3.52 -4.47
CA VAL A 196 29.58 4.37 -3.55
C VAL A 196 29.09 5.59 -4.33
N THR A 197 27.86 6.01 -4.05
CA THR A 197 27.29 7.26 -4.54
C THR A 197 27.12 8.20 -3.37
N THR A 198 27.69 9.40 -3.50
CA THR A 198 27.50 10.51 -2.57
C THR A 198 26.53 11.49 -3.18
N PHE A 199 25.51 11.87 -2.42
CA PHE A 199 24.51 12.87 -2.77
C PHE A 199 24.77 14.15 -1.99
N ASP A 200 24.70 15.29 -2.67
CA ASP A 200 24.56 16.61 -2.07
C ASP A 200 23.06 16.92 -1.95
N VAL A 201 22.64 17.39 -0.77
CA VAL A 201 21.22 17.62 -0.45
C VAL A 201 20.96 19.05 0.01
N SER A 202 19.72 19.53 -0.14
CA SER A 202 19.33 20.91 0.21
C SER A 202 19.20 21.20 1.71
N GLU A 203 19.00 20.18 2.55
CA GLU A 203 18.76 20.31 4.00
C GLU A 203 19.90 19.66 4.80
N PRO A 204 20.28 20.23 5.96
CA PRO A 204 21.30 19.63 6.80
C PRO A 204 20.77 18.36 7.48
N LEU A 205 21.51 17.26 7.34
CA LEU A 205 21.19 15.96 7.90
C LEU A 205 21.54 15.88 9.39
N ASP A 206 20.68 15.22 10.17
CA ASP A 206 20.86 14.99 11.60
C ASP A 206 21.47 13.60 11.88
N TRP A 207 22.79 13.55 11.99
CA TRP A 207 23.54 12.33 12.31
C TRP A 207 23.41 11.86 13.76
N THR A 208 22.58 12.52 14.59
CA THR A 208 22.25 12.01 15.94
C THR A 208 21.18 10.92 15.92
N PHE A 209 20.51 10.70 14.77
CA PHE A 209 19.57 9.60 14.61
C PHE A 209 20.24 8.26 14.88
N ALA A 210 19.57 7.38 15.63
CA ALA A 210 20.18 6.17 16.17
C ALA A 210 20.59 5.15 15.08
N ASN A 211 19.94 5.18 13.92
CA ASN A 211 20.19 4.24 12.84
C ASN A 211 19.91 4.86 11.45
N PRO A 212 20.64 5.92 11.05
CA PRO A 212 20.27 6.74 9.91
C PRO A 212 20.14 5.90 8.64
N ARG A 213 19.04 6.11 7.93
CA ARG A 213 18.68 5.48 6.68
C ARG A 213 18.33 6.54 5.65
N VAL A 214 18.50 6.17 4.41
CA VAL A 214 18.10 6.98 3.25
C VAL A 214 17.20 6.16 2.36
N TYR A 215 16.14 6.77 1.85
CA TYR A 215 15.47 6.28 0.65
C TYR A 215 15.29 7.45 -0.33
N LEU A 216 15.22 7.11 -1.61
CA LEU A 216 15.08 8.07 -2.69
C LEU A 216 13.68 7.96 -3.26
N ARG A 217 13.06 9.10 -3.56
CA ARG A 217 11.96 9.18 -4.51
C ARG A 217 12.54 9.63 -5.85
N TYR A 218 12.45 8.75 -6.84
CA TYR A 218 12.85 9.04 -8.21
C TYR A 218 11.86 10.01 -8.88
N GLN A 219 12.27 10.55 -10.02
CA GLN A 219 11.53 11.57 -10.76
C GLN A 219 10.25 11.05 -11.41
N ASP A 220 10.10 9.73 -11.53
CA ASP A 220 8.87 9.04 -11.96
C ASP A 220 7.92 8.71 -10.80
N GLY A 221 8.21 9.22 -9.60
CA GLY A 221 7.46 8.96 -8.38
C GLY A 221 7.78 7.63 -7.69
N LYS A 222 8.52 6.72 -8.34
CA LYS A 222 8.90 5.46 -7.69
C LYS A 222 9.87 5.71 -6.55
N ALA A 223 9.88 4.81 -5.59
CA ALA A 223 10.81 4.86 -4.47
C ALA A 223 11.84 3.74 -4.54
N SER A 224 13.05 4.05 -4.08
CA SER A 224 14.11 3.07 -3.91
C SER A 224 13.85 2.15 -2.71
N ARG A 225 14.67 1.11 -2.57
CA ARG A 225 14.83 0.44 -1.27
C ARG A 225 15.43 1.40 -0.23
N LEU A 226 15.34 1.05 1.06
CA LEU A 226 16.12 1.74 2.10
C LEU A 226 17.61 1.39 1.98
N PHE A 227 18.44 2.40 2.15
CA PHE A 227 19.89 2.33 2.20
C PHE A 227 20.40 2.68 3.58
N GLU A 228 21.50 2.04 3.97
CA GLU A 228 22.29 2.51 5.11
C GLU A 228 23.00 3.81 4.72
N ALA A 229 22.81 4.84 5.54
CA ALA A 229 23.42 6.15 5.32
C ALA A 229 24.83 6.19 5.92
N SER A 230 25.82 6.62 5.12
CA SER A 230 27.20 6.82 5.58
C SER A 230 27.55 8.31 5.57
N PRO A 231 28.08 8.87 6.68
CA PRO A 231 28.48 10.27 6.75
C PRO A 231 29.76 10.53 5.95
N THR A 232 29.86 11.71 5.35
CA THR A 232 31.08 12.18 4.66
C THR A 232 31.91 13.16 5.51
N GLY A 233 31.34 13.64 6.62
CA GLY A 233 31.89 14.72 7.45
C GLY A 233 31.27 16.09 7.15
N ASP A 234 30.47 16.20 6.09
CA ASP A 234 29.57 17.32 5.83
C ASP A 234 28.12 16.90 6.14
N ASN A 235 27.35 17.78 6.79
CA ASN A 235 25.94 17.50 7.10
C ASN A 235 25.03 17.68 5.88
N TYR A 236 25.50 18.29 4.78
CA TYR A 236 24.74 18.39 3.52
C TYR A 236 25.05 17.26 2.54
N GLN A 237 25.72 16.19 3.02
CA GLN A 237 26.11 15.07 2.18
C GLN A 237 25.82 13.74 2.84
N VAL A 238 25.41 12.78 2.03
CA VAL A 238 25.23 11.38 2.45
C VAL A 238 25.72 10.44 1.37
N SER A 239 26.39 9.37 1.80
CA SER A 239 26.86 8.30 0.92
C SER A 239 26.07 7.02 1.12
N VAL A 240 25.73 6.36 0.02
CA VAL A 240 25.08 5.05 0.00
C VAL A 240 25.78 4.12 -1.01
N PRO A 241 25.61 2.80 -0.91
CA PRO A 241 26.10 1.88 -1.94
C PRO A 241 25.49 2.20 -3.30
N TYR A 242 26.33 2.28 -4.34
CA TYR A 242 25.87 2.53 -5.71
C TYR A 242 24.82 1.50 -6.14
N GLN A 243 23.79 1.95 -6.84
CA GLN A 243 22.80 1.12 -7.54
C GLN A 243 22.78 1.52 -9.02
N SER A 244 22.50 0.56 -9.90
CA SER A 244 22.42 0.79 -11.35
C SER A 244 21.41 1.88 -11.72
N GLU A 245 20.30 1.93 -10.99
CA GLU A 245 19.16 2.83 -11.14
C GLU A 245 19.55 4.29 -10.92
N PHE A 246 20.66 4.56 -10.23
CA PHE A 246 21.16 5.93 -10.07
C PHE A 246 21.69 6.50 -11.38
N ALA A 247 22.04 5.67 -12.37
CA ALA A 247 22.49 6.14 -13.68
C ALA A 247 21.38 6.82 -14.49
N ASP A 248 20.11 6.57 -14.14
CA ASP A 248 18.93 7.12 -14.84
C ASP A 248 18.43 8.44 -14.22
N ILE A 249 19.05 8.90 -13.13
CA ILE A 249 18.70 10.16 -12.46
C ILE A 249 19.19 11.35 -13.29
N LEU A 250 18.29 12.32 -13.55
CA LEU A 250 18.56 13.53 -14.32
C LEU A 250 18.60 14.77 -13.40
N LEU A 251 19.79 15.34 -13.14
CA LEU A 251 19.94 16.49 -12.21
C LEU A 251 20.07 17.86 -12.90
N ASP A 252 20.46 17.88 -14.17
CA ASP A 252 20.80 19.11 -14.91
C ASP A 252 19.72 19.53 -15.93
N ASP A 253 18.47 19.09 -15.75
CA ASP A 253 17.36 19.45 -16.63
C ASP A 253 16.41 20.45 -15.94
N PRO A 254 16.26 21.70 -16.42
CA PRO A 254 15.41 22.70 -15.78
C PRO A 254 13.90 22.40 -15.86
N ILE A 255 13.48 21.38 -16.62
CA ILE A 255 12.08 20.98 -16.77
C ILE A 255 11.76 19.77 -15.88
N ILE A 256 12.76 18.99 -15.48
CA ILE A 256 12.57 17.82 -14.63
C ILE A 256 12.88 18.21 -13.19
N GLU A 257 11.94 17.95 -12.28
CA GLU A 257 12.17 18.19 -10.87
C GLU A 257 13.29 17.29 -10.33
N PRO A 258 14.09 17.77 -9.36
CA PRO A 258 15.09 16.93 -8.72
C PRO A 258 14.42 15.73 -8.02
N PRO A 259 15.11 14.59 -7.92
CA PRO A 259 14.66 13.50 -7.07
C PRO A 259 14.75 13.91 -5.60
N ARG A 260 13.96 13.25 -4.76
CA ARG A 260 13.92 13.54 -3.32
C ARG A 260 14.74 12.50 -2.58
N LEU A 261 15.43 12.95 -1.55
CA LEU A 261 16.12 12.12 -0.59
C LEU A 261 15.47 12.29 0.76
N ILE A 262 15.00 11.19 1.35
CA ILE A 262 14.47 11.21 2.69
C ILE A 262 15.47 10.53 3.61
N PHE A 263 15.93 11.29 4.59
CA PHE A 263 16.81 10.83 5.64
C PHE A 263 15.98 10.55 6.90
N CYS A 264 16.08 9.34 7.44
CA CYS A 264 15.25 8.93 8.58
C CYS A 264 16.01 8.06 9.60
N SER A 265 15.47 7.96 10.81
CA SER A 265 15.96 7.06 11.87
C SER A 265 15.85 5.58 11.52
N SER A 266 14.78 5.18 10.83
CA SER A 266 14.46 3.79 10.53
C SER A 266 13.28 3.70 9.56
N GLU A 267 12.95 2.48 9.10
CA GLU A 267 11.72 2.23 8.35
C GLU A 267 10.45 2.47 9.17
N SER A 268 10.50 2.29 10.51
CA SER A 268 9.33 2.47 11.38
C SER A 268 8.94 3.93 11.63
N ASP A 269 9.84 4.87 11.37
CA ASP A 269 9.56 6.31 11.49
C ASP A 269 8.86 6.86 10.23
N LEU A 270 8.66 6.02 9.22
CA LEU A 270 7.96 6.38 7.98
C LEU A 270 6.49 5.95 8.06
N TYR A 271 5.58 6.79 7.58
CA TYR A 271 4.17 6.40 7.48
C TYR A 271 3.97 5.53 6.24
N HIS A 272 3.87 4.23 6.45
CA HIS A 272 3.46 3.31 5.39
C HIS A 272 1.95 3.38 5.22
N ALA A 273 1.48 3.67 4.02
CA ALA A 273 0.06 3.81 3.72
C ALA A 273 -0.31 3.13 2.40
N ILE A 274 -1.56 2.68 2.28
CA ILE A 274 -2.19 2.19 1.06
C ILE A 274 -3.05 3.32 0.51
N VAL A 275 -2.82 3.72 -0.74
CA VAL A 275 -3.67 4.69 -1.43
C VAL A 275 -5.10 4.16 -1.50
N SER A 276 -6.05 4.89 -0.93
CA SER A 276 -7.47 4.53 -1.01
C SER A 276 -8.22 5.35 -2.05
N GLU A 277 -7.77 6.57 -2.32
CA GLU A 277 -8.43 7.49 -3.23
C GLU A 277 -7.45 8.53 -3.77
N ILE A 278 -7.60 8.87 -5.05
CA ILE A 278 -6.93 9.99 -5.71
C ILE A 278 -8.01 10.77 -6.46
N VAL A 279 -8.13 12.06 -6.18
CA VAL A 279 -9.14 12.93 -6.77
C VAL A 279 -8.47 14.14 -7.44
N PRO A 280 -8.31 14.13 -8.78
CA PRO A 280 -7.86 15.30 -9.52
C PRO A 280 -8.86 16.45 -9.36
N GLN A 281 -8.33 17.67 -9.18
CA GLN A 281 -9.12 18.89 -9.03
C GLN A 281 -9.06 19.74 -10.30
N ASP A 282 -10.02 20.64 -10.46
CA ASP A 282 -10.12 21.54 -11.62
C ASP A 282 -8.98 22.58 -11.70
N ASP A 283 -8.24 22.77 -10.61
CA ASP A 283 -7.13 23.72 -10.51
C ASP A 283 -5.75 23.11 -10.82
N GLY A 284 -5.72 21.82 -11.20
CA GLY A 284 -4.48 21.10 -11.50
C GLY A 284 -3.81 20.45 -10.30
N THR A 285 -4.41 20.52 -9.11
CA THR A 285 -3.98 19.76 -7.92
C THR A 285 -4.65 18.40 -7.85
N CYS A 286 -4.12 17.51 -7.00
CA CYS A 286 -4.71 16.21 -6.72
C CYS A 286 -4.82 15.99 -5.22
N GLU A 287 -6.03 15.73 -4.73
CA GLU A 287 -6.20 15.23 -3.37
C GLU A 287 -5.87 13.74 -3.34
N ILE A 288 -5.11 13.33 -2.33
CA ILE A 288 -4.80 11.93 -2.07
C ILE A 288 -5.22 11.56 -0.65
N THR A 289 -5.91 10.43 -0.54
CA THR A 289 -6.24 9.79 0.74
C THR A 289 -5.58 8.43 0.78
N ALA A 290 -4.81 8.17 1.83
CA ALA A 290 -4.14 6.89 2.04
C ALA A 290 -4.37 6.38 3.46
N ARG A 291 -4.66 5.09 3.61
CA ARG A 291 -4.92 4.45 4.90
C ARG A 291 -3.70 3.69 5.37
N GLN A 292 -3.47 3.63 6.67
CA GLN A 292 -2.33 2.92 7.26
C GLN A 292 -2.10 1.54 6.64
N TYR A 293 -0.87 1.27 6.23
CA TYR A 293 -0.41 -0.03 5.79
C TYR A 293 0.23 -0.77 6.95
N ARG A 294 -0.10 -2.06 7.10
CA ARG A 294 0.58 -2.98 8.00
C ARG A 294 0.66 -4.35 7.35
N ALA A 295 1.84 -4.95 7.35
CA ALA A 295 2.02 -6.31 6.81
C ALA A 295 1.16 -7.32 7.58
N GLU A 296 0.90 -7.05 8.87
CA GLU A 296 0.08 -7.89 9.73
C GLU A 296 -1.39 -7.99 9.31
N PHE A 297 -1.86 -7.19 8.35
CA PHE A 297 -3.17 -7.41 7.74
C PHE A 297 -3.26 -8.78 7.07
N TYR A 298 -2.13 -9.30 6.59
CA TYR A 298 -2.03 -10.45 5.71
C TYR A 298 -1.49 -11.70 6.40
N ASP A 299 -1.33 -11.68 7.74
CA ASP A 299 -0.77 -12.80 8.54
C ASP A 299 -1.51 -14.13 8.34
N TYR A 300 -2.77 -14.08 7.92
CA TYR A 300 -3.65 -15.24 7.73
C TYR A 300 -3.89 -15.57 6.26
N ASP A 301 -3.21 -14.92 5.31
CA ASP A 301 -3.46 -15.11 3.87
C ASP A 301 -3.17 -16.54 3.35
N ASP A 302 -2.36 -17.30 4.10
CA ASP A 302 -2.01 -18.70 3.85
C ASP A 302 -2.61 -19.68 4.89
N ALA A 303 -3.55 -19.21 5.73
CA ALA A 303 -4.11 -20.02 6.81
C ALA A 303 -5.19 -21.00 6.32
N THR A 304 -5.25 -22.18 6.95
CA THR A 304 -6.36 -23.13 6.83
C THR A 304 -7.43 -22.80 7.87
N TYR A 305 -8.70 -22.89 7.50
CA TYR A 305 -9.82 -22.66 8.40
C TYR A 305 -9.80 -23.71 9.54
N PRO A 306 -9.71 -23.28 10.82
CA PRO A 306 -9.60 -24.21 11.94
C PRO A 306 -10.93 -24.89 12.32
N GLY A 307 -12.05 -24.54 11.68
CA GLY A 307 -13.40 -24.93 12.09
C GLY A 307 -14.04 -23.89 13.01
N ASP A 308 -15.33 -24.08 13.28
CA ASP A 308 -16.09 -23.19 14.15
C ASP A 308 -15.60 -23.27 15.60
N VAL A 309 -15.62 -22.12 16.27
CA VAL A 309 -15.33 -22.06 17.70
C VAL A 309 -16.58 -22.46 18.47
N ALA A 310 -16.42 -23.34 19.46
CA ALA A 310 -17.51 -23.88 20.28
C ALA A 310 -18.05 -22.86 21.29
#